data_AF-A0AAN8QHU1-F1
#
_entry.id   AF-A0AAN8QHU1-F1
#
_cell.length_a   1.000
_cell.length_b   1.000
_cell.length_c   1.000
_cell.angle_alpha   90.00
_cell.angle_beta   90.00
_cell.angle_gamma   90.00
#
_symmetry.space_group_name_H-M   'P 1'
#
loop_
_entity.id
_entity.type
_entity.pdbx_description
1 polymer ?
#
loop_
_entity_poly.entity_id
_entity_poly.type
_entity_poly.pdbx_seq_one_letter_code
_entity_poly.pdbx_strand_id
1 'polypeptide(L)'
;MSITNPKQTVLNPTIPFAGTILGGLQPGEMVLIQGTVPSDCERFQVDFTCGNSTKPRADIAFHFNPRFKRSPCIVCNTLQRESWGKEEILHKKAFTLGSTFEMIVLVQKDEFKVAVNGAHVLQYKHRLDLDKVDTLAISGKVQIQAIGFIPSSNSGPPPPGVVNNRGPLANAVLSMSDDLSLPFRGKLTNGLSVGHTITIKGQTSLYPHSFLVNLRVGNTEDIAFHLNPRMKAGVFIRNSYLSECWGPEENTLPSFPFSPGEYFEMIILCEANQFKVAVNGVHHLDYKHRVQDLSRITELEILGDLQLLDIKLW
;
A
#
# COMPACT_ATOMS: atom_id res chain seq x y z
N MET A 1 22.35 -16.09 7.96
CA MET A 1 20.91 -15.96 7.62
C MET A 1 20.84 -15.21 6.30
N SER A 2 20.18 -15.77 5.27
CA SER A 2 19.97 -15.06 4.02
C SER A 2 19.16 -13.80 4.31
N ILE A 3 19.71 -12.62 4.01
CA ILE A 3 19.00 -11.35 4.17
C ILE A 3 17.97 -11.28 3.04
N THR A 4 16.73 -11.69 3.31
CA THR A 4 15.62 -11.46 2.39
C THR A 4 15.26 -9.98 2.47
N ASN A 5 15.46 -9.26 1.37
CA ASN A 5 15.05 -7.86 1.28
C ASN A 5 13.52 -7.75 1.41
N PRO A 6 12.98 -6.72 2.08
CA PRO A 6 11.54 -6.49 2.13
C PRO A 6 10.98 -6.26 0.72
N LYS A 7 9.80 -6.83 0.42
CA LYS A 7 9.04 -6.55 -0.81
C LYS A 7 8.45 -5.15 -0.83
N GLN A 8 8.30 -4.54 0.34
CA GLN A 8 7.79 -3.19 0.53
C GLN A 8 8.39 -2.62 1.81
N THR A 9 8.83 -1.36 1.75
CA THR A 9 9.37 -0.63 2.92
C THR A 9 8.75 0.76 3.02
N VAL A 10 8.36 1.15 4.24
CA VAL A 10 7.89 2.50 4.55
C VAL A 10 8.79 3.06 5.65
N LEU A 11 9.39 4.22 5.41
CA LEU A 11 10.28 4.90 6.35
C LEU A 11 9.60 6.14 6.92
N ASN A 12 9.77 6.34 8.23
CA ASN A 12 9.29 7.50 8.99
C ASN A 12 7.85 7.94 8.66
N PRO A 13 6.84 7.03 8.63
CA PRO A 13 5.48 7.43 8.34
C PRO A 13 4.91 8.34 9.43
N THR A 14 4.19 9.37 9.03
CA THR A 14 3.38 10.20 9.94
C THR A 14 2.27 9.35 10.57
N ILE A 15 2.00 9.55 11.87
CA ILE A 15 0.94 8.86 12.61
C ILE A 15 -0.25 9.83 12.82
N PRO A 16 -1.50 9.46 12.48
CA PRO A 16 -1.94 8.13 12.05
C PRO A 16 -1.46 7.76 10.63
N PHE A 17 -1.08 6.50 10.46
CA PHE A 17 -0.67 5.92 9.20
C PHE A 17 -1.72 4.91 8.72
N ALA A 18 -2.01 4.91 7.43
CA ALA A 18 -2.70 3.82 6.75
C ALA A 18 -1.98 3.59 5.41
N GLY A 19 -1.48 2.38 5.19
CA GLY A 19 -0.75 2.04 3.98
C GLY A 19 -1.17 0.69 3.44
N THR A 20 -1.30 0.62 2.12
CA THR A 20 -1.63 -0.61 1.41
C THR A 20 -0.52 -1.64 1.56
N ILE A 21 -0.89 -2.90 1.73
CA ILE A 21 -0.01 -4.07 1.73
C ILE A 21 0.04 -4.61 0.30
N LEU A 22 1.15 -4.40 -0.40
CA LEU A 22 1.27 -4.78 -1.81
C LEU A 22 1.15 -6.31 -1.99
N GLY A 23 0.15 -6.74 -2.76
CA GLY A 23 -0.20 -8.15 -2.97
C GLY A 23 -0.92 -8.81 -1.79
N GLY A 24 -1.37 -8.03 -0.81
CA GLY A 24 -1.96 -8.54 0.43
C GLY A 24 -0.94 -9.28 1.30
N LEU A 25 -1.43 -9.94 2.34
CA LEU A 25 -0.63 -10.79 3.21
C LEU A 25 -0.72 -12.26 2.76
N GLN A 26 0.42 -12.91 2.65
CA GLN A 26 0.51 -14.33 2.35
C GLN A 26 1.07 -15.14 3.53
N PRO A 27 0.64 -16.41 3.72
CA PRO A 27 1.23 -17.27 4.73
C PRO A 27 2.75 -17.40 4.56
N GLY A 28 3.47 -17.24 5.67
CA GLY A 28 4.93 -17.25 5.76
C GLY A 28 5.58 -15.87 5.61
N GLU A 29 4.83 -14.82 5.25
CA GLU A 29 5.35 -13.46 5.24
C GLU A 29 5.49 -12.88 6.65
N MET A 30 6.38 -11.90 6.80
CA MET A 30 6.57 -11.16 8.05
C MET A 30 6.34 -9.67 7.84
N VAL A 31 5.72 -9.02 8.81
CA VAL A 31 5.65 -7.56 8.90
C VAL A 31 6.53 -7.11 10.05
N LEU A 32 7.62 -6.43 9.72
CA LEU A 32 8.56 -5.80 10.64
C LEU A 32 8.12 -4.36 10.90
N ILE A 33 8.03 -3.96 12.16
CA ILE A 33 7.70 -2.59 12.58
C ILE A 33 8.72 -2.16 13.62
N GLN A 34 9.50 -1.13 13.30
CA GLN A 34 10.45 -0.50 14.21
C GLN A 34 9.92 0.86 14.63
N GLY A 35 9.85 1.08 15.93
CA GLY A 35 9.19 2.23 16.53
C GLY A 35 9.84 2.70 17.83
N THR A 36 9.36 3.84 18.33
CA THR A 36 9.57 4.33 19.70
C THR A 36 8.23 4.52 20.37
N VAL A 37 8.09 4.04 21.61
CA VAL A 37 6.95 4.37 22.46
C VAL A 37 7.29 5.64 23.25
N PRO A 38 6.56 6.76 23.08
CA PRO A 38 6.78 7.96 23.89
C PRO A 38 6.62 7.70 25.39
N SER A 39 7.32 8.47 26.23
CA SER A 39 7.30 8.31 27.70
C SER A 39 5.93 8.54 28.33
N ASP A 40 5.10 9.33 27.67
CA ASP A 40 3.74 9.71 28.06
C ASP A 40 2.67 9.03 27.17
N CYS A 41 3.00 7.85 26.61
CA CYS A 41 2.07 7.03 25.85
C CYS A 41 1.01 6.39 26.76
N GLU A 42 -0.26 6.53 26.38
CA GLU A 42 -1.36 5.83 27.04
C GLU A 42 -1.72 4.52 26.34
N ARG A 43 -1.75 4.58 25.01
CA ARG A 43 -1.97 3.44 24.10
C ARG A 43 -1.56 3.81 22.68
N PHE A 44 -1.27 2.79 21.89
CA PHE A 44 -1.25 2.86 20.43
C PHE A 44 -1.84 1.57 19.87
N GLN A 45 -2.12 1.52 18.57
CA GLN A 45 -2.64 0.33 17.92
C GLN A 45 -1.99 0.11 16.55
N VAL A 46 -1.86 -1.17 16.21
CA VAL A 46 -1.47 -1.67 14.91
C VAL A 46 -2.63 -2.55 14.43
N ASP A 47 -3.26 -2.15 13.34
CA ASP A 47 -4.47 -2.76 12.81
C ASP A 47 -4.19 -3.30 11.40
N PHE A 48 -4.46 -4.59 11.20
CA PHE A 48 -4.52 -5.20 9.89
C PHE A 48 -5.96 -5.18 9.41
N THR A 49 -6.25 -4.39 8.38
CA THR A 49 -7.60 -4.03 7.95
C THR A 49 -7.94 -4.54 6.56
N CYS A 50 -9.23 -4.71 6.32
CA CYS A 50 -9.79 -5.07 5.03
C CYS A 50 -10.30 -3.80 4.33
N GLY A 51 -9.40 -3.12 3.60
CA GLY A 51 -9.56 -1.75 3.14
C GLY A 51 -9.27 -0.72 4.22
N ASN A 52 -9.49 0.56 3.90
CA ASN A 52 -9.26 1.68 4.82
C ASN A 52 -10.47 2.62 4.97
N SER A 53 -11.64 2.22 4.49
CA SER A 53 -12.88 3.01 4.55
C SER A 53 -13.12 3.54 5.97
N THR A 54 -13.47 4.82 6.10
CA THR A 54 -13.80 5.46 7.38
C THR A 54 -15.30 5.47 7.65
N LYS A 55 -16.13 5.28 6.61
CA LYS A 55 -17.59 5.23 6.73
C LYS A 55 -18.23 4.39 5.60
N PRO A 56 -18.69 3.16 5.89
CA PRO A 56 -18.55 2.46 7.17
C PRO A 56 -17.07 2.19 7.47
N ARG A 57 -16.70 2.12 8.75
CA ARG A 57 -15.34 1.78 9.14
C ARG A 57 -14.97 0.40 8.60
N ALA A 58 -13.80 0.32 7.97
CA ALA A 58 -13.25 -0.92 7.43
C ALA A 58 -13.14 -1.99 8.53
N ASP A 59 -13.37 -3.23 8.13
CA ASP A 59 -13.18 -4.38 9.01
C ASP A 59 -11.71 -4.47 9.43
N ILE A 60 -11.47 -4.88 10.68
CA ILE A 60 -10.13 -5.05 11.25
C ILE A 60 -9.95 -6.53 11.53
N ALA A 61 -9.21 -7.24 10.69
CA ALA A 61 -8.92 -8.65 10.85
C ALA A 61 -8.13 -8.92 12.13
N PHE A 62 -7.13 -8.08 12.41
CA PHE A 62 -6.31 -8.16 13.62
C PHE A 62 -6.01 -6.77 14.17
N HIS A 63 -6.66 -6.44 15.29
CA HIS A 63 -6.39 -5.27 16.11
C HIS A 63 -5.36 -5.64 17.17
N PHE A 64 -4.23 -4.94 17.23
CA PHE A 64 -3.21 -5.12 18.26
C PHE A 64 -3.03 -3.81 19.03
N ASN A 65 -3.46 -3.75 20.29
CA ASN A 65 -3.55 -2.51 21.05
C ASN A 65 -2.85 -2.59 22.41
N PRO A 66 -1.55 -2.26 22.48
CA PRO A 66 -0.84 -2.04 23.74
C PRO A 66 -1.43 -0.85 24.52
N ARG A 67 -1.70 -1.06 25.81
CA ARG A 67 -2.22 -0.08 26.76
C ARG A 67 -1.29 0.00 27.98
N PHE A 68 -1.01 1.20 28.45
CA PHE A 68 0.02 1.45 29.48
C PHE A 68 -0.52 1.99 30.81
N LYS A 69 -1.78 2.44 30.87
CA LYS A 69 -2.39 3.00 32.09
C LYS A 69 -3.02 1.92 33.00
N ARG A 70 -2.91 2.13 34.33
CA ARG A 70 -3.50 1.35 35.45
C ARG A 70 -3.09 -0.12 35.51
N SER A 71 -3.38 -0.89 34.47
CA SER A 71 -3.04 -2.30 34.32
C SER A 71 -2.52 -2.51 32.90
N PRO A 72 -1.20 -2.40 32.67
CA PRO A 72 -0.61 -2.57 31.35
C PRO A 72 -0.99 -3.92 30.74
N CYS A 73 -1.47 -3.88 29.50
CA CYS A 73 -1.89 -5.06 28.76
C CYS A 73 -1.80 -4.82 27.26
N ILE A 74 -1.94 -5.90 26.50
CA ILE A 74 -2.15 -5.87 25.07
C ILE A 74 -3.55 -6.41 24.83
N VAL A 75 -4.39 -5.63 24.17
CA VAL A 75 -5.73 -6.07 23.76
C VAL A 75 -5.68 -6.43 22.29
N CYS A 76 -6.16 -7.64 21.97
CA CYS A 76 -6.34 -8.12 20.63
C CYS A 76 -7.81 -8.36 20.33
N ASN A 77 -8.26 -7.98 19.14
CA ASN A 77 -9.64 -8.21 18.72
C ASN A 77 -9.79 -8.14 17.20
N THR A 78 -11.00 -8.37 16.72
CA THR A 78 -11.43 -8.21 15.33
C THR A 78 -12.65 -7.31 15.32
N LEU A 79 -12.68 -6.36 14.38
CA LEU A 79 -13.85 -5.54 14.08
C LEU A 79 -14.47 -6.06 12.79
N GLN A 80 -15.76 -6.40 12.82
CA GLN A 80 -16.48 -6.81 11.62
C GLN A 80 -17.81 -6.05 11.56
N ARG A 81 -18.07 -5.35 10.45
CA ARG A 81 -19.25 -4.50 10.25
C ARG A 81 -19.45 -3.53 11.42
N GLU A 82 -18.38 -2.81 11.74
CA GLU A 82 -18.31 -1.82 12.82
C GLU A 82 -18.60 -2.36 14.23
N SER A 83 -18.63 -3.69 14.41
CA SER A 83 -18.88 -4.36 15.69
C SER A 83 -17.65 -5.11 16.16
N TRP A 84 -17.22 -4.87 17.40
CA TRP A 84 -16.09 -5.57 18.01
C TRP A 84 -16.49 -6.99 18.43
N GLY A 85 -15.60 -7.95 18.17
CA GLY A 85 -15.71 -9.31 18.67
C GLY A 85 -15.28 -9.47 20.14
N LYS A 86 -15.01 -10.72 20.53
CA LYS A 86 -14.49 -11.04 21.87
C LYS A 86 -13.04 -10.58 22.03
N GLU A 87 -12.76 -9.74 23.02
CA GLU A 87 -11.39 -9.33 23.34
C GLU A 87 -10.54 -10.52 23.83
N GLU A 88 -9.29 -10.56 23.35
CA GLU A 88 -8.21 -11.37 23.92
C GLU A 88 -7.23 -10.42 24.61
N ILE A 89 -7.11 -10.53 25.93
CA ILE A 89 -6.31 -9.60 26.74
C ILE A 89 -5.10 -10.33 27.29
N LEU A 90 -3.91 -9.82 26.96
CA LEU A 90 -2.64 -10.32 27.48
C LEU A 90 -2.04 -9.33 28.47
N HIS A 91 -1.95 -9.73 29.74
CA HIS A 91 -1.29 -8.97 30.80
C HIS A 91 0.24 -9.18 30.80
N LYS A 92 0.89 -8.84 29.68
CA LYS A 92 2.35 -8.93 29.50
C LYS A 92 2.92 -7.57 29.10
N LYS A 93 4.01 -7.19 29.74
CA LYS A 93 4.75 -5.96 29.40
C LYS A 93 5.73 -6.25 28.25
N ALA A 94 5.24 -6.17 27.01
CA ALA A 94 6.08 -6.33 25.81
C ALA A 94 6.75 -5.02 25.36
N PHE A 95 6.22 -3.87 25.77
CA PHE A 95 6.71 -2.54 25.40
C PHE A 95 7.10 -1.74 26.64
N THR A 96 8.08 -0.86 26.47
CA THR A 96 8.58 0.03 27.53
C THR A 96 8.41 1.49 27.08
N LEU A 97 7.79 2.30 27.94
CA LEU A 97 7.64 3.75 27.73
C LEU A 97 9.03 4.41 27.58
N GLY A 98 9.16 5.32 26.62
CA GLY A 98 10.41 6.01 26.29
C GLY A 98 11.45 5.17 25.57
N SER A 99 11.14 3.91 25.22
CA SER A 99 12.10 3.00 24.57
C SER A 99 11.72 2.71 23.12
N THR A 100 12.73 2.35 22.33
CA THR A 100 12.54 1.77 21.01
C THR A 100 12.01 0.34 21.11
N PHE A 101 11.38 -0.12 20.04
CA PHE A 101 10.94 -1.50 19.90
C PHE A 101 11.13 -1.98 18.46
N GLU A 102 11.29 -3.29 18.35
CA GLU A 102 11.13 -4.04 17.12
C GLU A 102 9.97 -5.02 17.31
N MET A 103 8.95 -4.91 16.46
CA MET A 103 7.80 -5.82 16.42
C MET A 103 7.84 -6.60 15.11
N ILE A 104 7.68 -7.92 15.21
CA ILE A 104 7.57 -8.81 14.06
C ILE A 104 6.21 -9.51 14.16
N VAL A 105 5.41 -9.39 13.10
CA VAL A 105 4.18 -10.15 12.91
C VAL A 105 4.43 -11.18 11.82
N LEU A 106 4.54 -12.45 12.20
CA LEU A 106 4.58 -13.57 11.27
C LEU A 106 3.15 -13.96 10.91
N VAL A 107 2.85 -13.91 9.61
CA VAL A 107 1.56 -14.34 9.06
C VAL A 107 1.64 -15.84 8.81
N GLN A 108 0.73 -16.61 9.40
CA GLN A 108 0.56 -18.03 9.10
C GLN A 108 -0.81 -18.27 8.49
N LYS A 109 -1.03 -19.51 8.02
CA LYS A 109 -2.28 -19.89 7.38
C LYS A 109 -3.50 -19.67 8.28
N ASP A 110 -3.37 -19.93 9.58
CA ASP A 110 -4.50 -19.96 10.51
C ASP A 110 -4.40 -18.90 11.62
N GLU A 111 -3.28 -18.19 11.72
CA GLU A 111 -3.03 -17.23 12.80
C GLU A 111 -1.95 -16.19 12.47
N PHE A 112 -1.95 -15.09 13.24
CA PHE A 112 -0.84 -14.18 13.39
C PHE A 112 0.01 -14.58 14.60
N LYS A 113 1.33 -14.60 14.45
CA LYS A 113 2.28 -14.73 15.57
C LYS A 113 3.04 -13.43 15.76
N VAL A 114 3.07 -12.92 16.99
CA VAL A 114 3.72 -11.65 17.31
C VAL A 114 4.94 -11.88 18.20
N ALA A 115 6.06 -11.28 17.83
CA ALA A 115 7.24 -11.14 18.65
C ALA A 115 7.59 -9.65 18.81
N VAL A 116 8.10 -9.28 19.99
CA VAL A 116 8.60 -7.92 20.26
C VAL A 116 9.97 -8.05 20.90
N ASN A 117 10.96 -7.33 20.37
CA ASN A 117 12.36 -7.34 20.81
C ASN A 117 12.93 -8.76 20.91
N GLY A 118 12.69 -9.59 19.89
CA GLY A 118 13.15 -10.97 19.81
C GLY A 118 12.39 -11.97 20.70
N ALA A 119 11.45 -11.53 21.54
CA ALA A 119 10.67 -12.39 22.42
C ALA A 119 9.26 -12.62 21.89
N HIS A 120 8.79 -13.88 21.88
CA HIS A 120 7.41 -14.20 21.54
C HIS A 120 6.43 -13.55 22.53
N VAL A 121 5.38 -12.91 22.00
CA VAL A 121 4.37 -12.18 22.78
C VAL A 121 3.05 -12.93 22.78
N LEU A 122 2.47 -13.17 21.60
CA LEU A 122 1.15 -13.80 21.47
C LEU A 122 0.94 -14.47 20.11
N GLN A 123 -0.14 -15.23 20.03
CA GLN A 123 -0.70 -15.81 18.80
C GLN A 123 -2.17 -15.39 18.73
N TYR A 124 -2.65 -15.04 17.55
CA TYR A 124 -4.02 -14.58 17.34
C TYR A 124 -4.60 -15.30 16.12
N LYS A 125 -5.61 -16.16 16.34
CA LYS A 125 -6.25 -16.91 15.27
C LYS A 125 -7.02 -15.99 14.34
N HIS A 126 -6.95 -16.28 13.04
CA HIS A 126 -7.70 -15.52 12.04
C HIS A 126 -9.20 -15.64 12.31
N ARG A 127 -9.88 -14.49 12.44
CA ARG A 127 -11.35 -14.42 12.55
C ARG A 127 -12.01 -13.90 11.28
N LEU A 128 -11.22 -13.32 10.38
CA LEU A 128 -11.59 -12.92 9.02
C LEU A 128 -10.63 -13.60 8.04
N ASP A 129 -11.07 -13.73 6.79
CA ASP A 129 -10.25 -14.29 5.71
C ASP A 129 -9.00 -13.45 5.50
N LEU A 130 -7.82 -14.08 5.57
CA LEU A 130 -6.54 -13.41 5.39
C LEU A 130 -6.43 -12.68 4.04
N ASP A 131 -7.02 -13.25 2.99
CA ASP A 131 -7.00 -12.70 1.62
C ASP A 131 -7.70 -11.32 1.52
N LYS A 132 -8.52 -10.95 2.50
CA LYS A 132 -9.17 -9.63 2.56
C LYS A 132 -8.29 -8.56 3.19
N VAL A 133 -7.18 -8.95 3.83
CA VAL A 133 -6.29 -8.02 4.53
C VAL A 133 -5.35 -7.38 3.52
N ASP A 134 -5.59 -6.10 3.24
CA ASP A 134 -4.86 -5.32 2.23
C ASP A 134 -4.24 -4.04 2.78
N THR A 135 -4.47 -3.72 4.06
CA THR A 135 -4.07 -2.44 4.64
C THR A 135 -3.49 -2.62 6.04
N LEU A 136 -2.38 -1.93 6.30
CA LEU A 136 -1.82 -1.76 7.64
C LEU A 136 -2.13 -0.34 8.12
N ALA A 137 -2.84 -0.23 9.24
CA ALA A 137 -3.11 1.05 9.90
C ALA A 137 -2.42 1.12 11.27
N ILE A 138 -1.78 2.24 11.58
CA ILE A 138 -1.12 2.50 12.86
C ILE A 138 -1.63 3.83 13.40
N SER A 139 -2.14 3.83 14.64
CA SER A 139 -2.66 5.05 15.28
C SER A 139 -2.44 5.07 16.78
N GLY A 140 -2.76 6.20 17.41
CA GLY A 140 -2.45 6.46 18.82
C GLY A 140 -1.02 6.97 18.99
N LYS A 141 -0.51 6.88 20.22
CA LYS A 141 0.71 7.59 20.61
C LYS A 141 1.95 6.72 20.43
N VAL A 142 2.51 6.74 19.23
CA VAL A 142 3.71 5.98 18.85
C VAL A 142 4.46 6.73 17.75
N GLN A 143 5.78 6.57 17.70
CA GLN A 143 6.59 7.00 16.56
C GLN A 143 7.07 5.75 15.82
N ILE A 144 6.96 5.73 14.50
CA ILE A 144 7.40 4.61 13.67
C ILE A 144 8.57 5.08 12.80
N GLN A 145 9.69 4.36 12.85
CA GLN A 145 10.85 4.63 12.00
C GLN A 145 10.82 3.80 10.72
N ALA A 146 10.39 2.54 10.80
CA ALA A 146 10.33 1.66 9.64
C ALA A 146 9.20 0.65 9.73
N ILE A 147 8.61 0.35 8.58
CA ILE A 147 7.72 -0.78 8.34
C ILE A 147 8.29 -1.55 7.16
N GLY A 148 8.50 -2.86 7.30
CA GLY A 148 9.00 -3.73 6.25
C GLY A 148 8.11 -4.95 6.08
N PHE A 149 7.74 -5.27 4.85
CA PHE A 149 7.02 -6.50 4.50
C PHE A 149 8.00 -7.48 3.90
N ILE A 150 8.28 -8.57 4.59
CA ILE A 150 9.33 -9.53 4.22
C ILE A 150 8.65 -10.77 3.62
N PRO A 151 8.98 -11.14 2.36
CA PRO A 151 8.40 -12.31 1.72
C PRO A 151 8.87 -13.60 2.38
N SER A 152 8.09 -14.68 2.23
CA SER A 152 8.49 -15.99 2.75
C SER A 152 9.70 -16.53 1.98
N SER A 153 10.66 -17.15 2.68
CA SER A 153 11.86 -17.73 2.08
C SER A 153 11.64 -19.10 1.41
N ASN A 154 10.39 -19.50 1.18
CA ASN A 154 10.02 -20.82 0.64
C ASN A 154 9.75 -20.78 -0.87
N SER A 155 10.56 -20.08 -1.66
CA SER A 155 10.74 -20.49 -3.06
C SER A 155 11.71 -21.66 -3.07
N GLY A 156 11.20 -22.87 -3.30
CA GLY A 156 12.03 -24.00 -3.67
C GLY A 156 12.91 -23.67 -4.88
N PRO A 157 13.98 -24.45 -5.12
CA PRO A 157 14.85 -24.21 -6.27
C PRO A 157 14.00 -24.18 -7.55
N PRO A 158 14.25 -23.23 -8.47
CA PRO A 158 13.55 -23.22 -9.74
C PRO A 158 13.77 -24.57 -10.46
N PRO A 159 12.78 -25.08 -11.21
CA PRO A 159 12.97 -26.30 -11.98
C PRO A 159 14.20 -26.15 -12.89
N PRO A 160 15.07 -27.16 -12.96
CA PRO A 160 16.25 -27.10 -13.81
C PRO A 160 15.79 -27.02 -15.27
N GLY A 161 16.03 -25.88 -15.93
CA GLY A 161 15.71 -25.72 -17.35
C GLY A 161 15.35 -24.31 -17.83
N VAL A 162 15.14 -23.33 -16.94
CA VAL A 162 14.93 -21.94 -17.40
C VAL A 162 16.27 -21.19 -17.32
N VAL A 163 16.90 -21.03 -18.48
CA VAL A 163 18.06 -20.15 -18.66
C VAL A 163 17.59 -18.72 -18.41
N ASN A 164 17.68 -18.28 -17.17
CA ASN A 164 17.49 -16.88 -16.81
C ASN A 164 18.77 -16.13 -17.16
N ASN A 165 18.83 -15.55 -18.36
CA ASN A 165 19.64 -14.37 -18.59
C ASN A 165 19.03 -13.20 -17.78
N ARG A 166 19.15 -13.24 -16.46
CA ARG A 166 18.87 -12.09 -15.59
C ARG A 166 20.21 -11.42 -15.28
N GLY A 167 20.58 -10.49 -16.16
CA GLY A 167 21.45 -9.39 -15.76
C GLY A 167 20.80 -8.59 -14.62
N PRO A 168 21.57 -7.72 -13.94
CA PRO A 168 21.06 -6.96 -12.80
C PRO A 168 19.85 -6.13 -13.25
N LEU A 169 18.71 -6.34 -12.59
CA LEU A 169 17.50 -5.53 -12.74
C LEU A 169 17.90 -4.08 -12.46
N ALA A 170 18.01 -3.29 -13.52
CA ALA A 170 18.15 -1.85 -13.43
C ALA A 170 16.83 -1.33 -12.86
N ASN A 171 16.80 -1.08 -11.55
CA ASN A 171 15.68 -0.39 -10.90
C ASN A 171 15.41 0.88 -11.72
N ALA A 172 14.19 1.02 -12.24
CA ALA A 172 13.77 2.27 -12.83
C ALA A 172 13.78 3.31 -11.70
N VAL A 173 14.81 4.15 -11.67
CA VAL A 173 14.90 5.24 -10.70
C VAL A 173 13.98 6.36 -11.20
N LEU A 174 12.97 6.71 -10.41
CA LEU A 174 12.29 7.99 -10.57
C LEU A 174 13.31 9.10 -10.30
N SER A 175 13.71 9.82 -11.33
CA SER A 175 14.43 11.08 -11.17
C SER A 175 13.38 12.16 -10.95
N MET A 176 13.00 12.39 -9.70
CA MET A 176 12.04 13.43 -9.35
C MET A 176 12.76 14.75 -9.04
N SER A 177 12.17 15.85 -9.53
CA SER A 177 12.35 17.15 -8.88
C SER A 177 11.66 17.10 -7.52
N ASP A 178 12.20 17.76 -6.49
CA ASP A 178 11.51 17.93 -5.19
C ASP A 178 10.20 18.75 -5.31
N ASP A 179 9.94 19.32 -6.49
CA ASP A 179 8.71 20.05 -6.80
C ASP A 179 7.56 19.11 -7.22
N LEU A 180 6.54 19.02 -6.36
CA LEU A 180 5.29 18.30 -6.59
C LEU A 180 4.16 19.22 -7.08
N SER A 181 4.48 20.42 -7.59
CA SER A 181 3.49 21.32 -8.18
C SER A 181 2.80 20.70 -9.40
N LEU A 182 1.53 21.08 -9.62
CA LEU A 182 0.76 20.66 -10.79
C LEU A 182 0.81 21.74 -11.89
N PRO A 183 0.92 21.36 -13.17
CA PRO A 183 1.00 20.00 -13.70
C PRO A 183 2.34 19.33 -13.38
N PHE A 184 2.28 18.11 -12.83
CA PHE A 184 3.47 17.35 -12.49
C PHE A 184 3.88 16.47 -13.67
N ARG A 185 5.19 16.43 -13.96
CA ARG A 185 5.78 15.49 -14.92
C ARG A 185 7.06 14.88 -14.35
N GLY A 186 7.08 13.56 -14.23
CA GLY A 186 8.21 12.77 -13.72
C GLY A 186 8.75 11.80 -14.76
N LYS A 187 10.08 11.58 -14.75
CA LYS A 187 10.75 10.64 -15.66
C LYS A 187 10.92 9.27 -15.00
N LEU A 188 10.45 8.23 -15.68
CA LEU A 188 10.62 6.82 -15.34
C LEU A 188 11.84 6.29 -16.08
N THR A 189 13.01 6.32 -15.44
CA THR A 189 14.29 5.93 -16.07
C THR A 189 14.22 4.47 -16.51
N ASN A 190 14.56 4.17 -17.77
CA ASN A 190 14.44 2.84 -18.41
C ASN A 190 13.01 2.33 -18.66
N GLY A 191 12.00 3.16 -18.39
CA GLY A 191 10.59 2.81 -18.57
C GLY A 191 10.07 1.80 -17.56
N LEU A 192 8.88 1.26 -17.84
CA LEU A 192 8.23 0.30 -16.97
C LEU A 192 8.60 -1.15 -17.29
N SER A 193 8.46 -2.01 -16.29
CA SER A 193 8.69 -3.44 -16.39
C SER A 193 7.70 -4.17 -15.47
N VAL A 194 7.50 -5.46 -15.73
CA VAL A 194 6.60 -6.29 -14.93
C VAL A 194 7.07 -6.33 -13.47
N GLY A 195 6.17 -6.02 -12.56
CA GLY A 195 6.42 -5.90 -11.13
C GLY A 195 6.61 -4.46 -10.65
N HIS A 196 6.91 -3.50 -11.56
CA HIS A 196 7.02 -2.10 -11.15
C HIS A 196 5.71 -1.58 -10.58
N THR A 197 5.83 -0.79 -9.52
CA THR A 197 4.70 -0.21 -8.80
C THR A 197 4.88 1.29 -8.67
N ILE A 198 3.90 2.07 -9.16
CA ILE A 198 3.84 3.51 -8.96
C ILE A 198 2.84 3.80 -7.83
N THR A 199 3.30 4.47 -6.78
CA THR A 199 2.45 4.97 -5.69
C THR A 199 2.32 6.49 -5.82
N ILE A 200 1.08 6.99 -5.79
CA ILE A 200 0.75 8.42 -5.83
C ILE A 200 -0.07 8.73 -4.59
N LYS A 201 0.43 9.64 -3.76
CA LYS A 201 -0.30 10.16 -2.60
C LYS A 201 -0.72 11.58 -2.90
N GLY A 202 -1.98 11.87 -2.62
CA GLY A 202 -2.53 13.19 -2.83
C GLY A 202 -3.71 13.47 -1.93
N GLN A 203 -4.18 14.71 -1.98
CA GLN A 203 -5.45 15.14 -1.43
C GLN A 203 -6.25 15.77 -2.55
N THR A 204 -7.48 15.34 -2.76
CA THR A 204 -8.34 16.00 -3.75
C THR A 204 -8.68 17.42 -3.29
N SER A 205 -8.85 18.35 -4.23
CA SER A 205 -9.31 19.71 -3.89
C SER A 205 -10.68 19.67 -3.20
N LEU A 206 -11.04 20.74 -2.46
CA LEU A 206 -12.35 20.85 -1.79
C LEU A 206 -13.54 20.84 -2.76
N TYR A 207 -13.33 21.27 -4.01
CA TYR A 207 -14.35 21.32 -5.06
C TYR A 207 -13.81 20.75 -6.38
N PRO A 208 -13.45 19.46 -6.43
CA PRO A 208 -12.78 18.88 -7.58
C PRO A 208 -13.79 18.56 -8.68
N HIS A 209 -13.50 18.97 -9.91
CA HIS A 209 -14.18 18.50 -11.10
C HIS A 209 -13.59 17.16 -11.54
N SER A 210 -12.27 17.13 -11.73
CA SER A 210 -11.55 15.94 -12.15
C SER A 210 -10.04 16.10 -11.96
N PHE A 211 -9.34 14.98 -11.88
CA PHE A 211 -7.89 14.95 -12.08
C PHE A 211 -7.52 13.83 -13.04
N LEU A 212 -6.26 13.80 -13.47
CA LEU A 212 -5.77 12.74 -14.33
C LEU A 212 -4.37 12.27 -13.93
N VAL A 213 -4.11 11.01 -14.21
CA VAL A 213 -2.80 10.36 -14.12
C VAL A 213 -2.53 9.68 -15.44
N ASN A 214 -1.43 10.03 -16.10
CA ASN A 214 -1.03 9.52 -17.40
C ASN A 214 0.31 8.79 -17.27
N LEU A 215 0.37 7.57 -17.81
CA LEU A 215 1.63 6.91 -18.14
C LEU A 215 1.85 7.07 -19.65
N ARG A 216 2.86 7.86 -20.01
CA ARG A 216 3.11 8.29 -21.39
C ARG A 216 4.26 7.52 -22.02
N VAL A 217 4.20 7.36 -23.34
CA VAL A 217 5.28 6.79 -24.14
C VAL A 217 6.29 7.89 -24.44
N GLY A 218 7.56 7.64 -24.10
CA GLY A 218 8.64 8.61 -24.22
C GLY A 218 8.83 9.14 -25.63
N ASN A 219 9.12 10.43 -25.75
CA ASN A 219 9.34 11.14 -27.02
C ASN A 219 8.17 11.09 -28.00
N THR A 220 6.95 10.84 -27.52
CA THR A 220 5.72 10.83 -28.32
C THR A 220 4.58 11.53 -27.59
N GLU A 221 3.47 11.78 -28.30
CA GLU A 221 2.23 12.26 -27.68
C GLU A 221 1.37 11.13 -27.11
N ASP A 222 1.77 9.87 -27.32
CA ASP A 222 1.01 8.70 -26.92
C ASP A 222 0.90 8.56 -25.39
N ILE A 223 -0.30 8.22 -24.92
CA ILE A 223 -0.62 7.89 -23.54
C ILE A 223 -0.96 6.41 -23.50
N ALA A 224 -0.04 5.60 -22.96
CA ALA A 224 -0.24 4.16 -22.82
C ALA A 224 -1.36 3.84 -21.83
N PHE A 225 -1.45 4.61 -20.74
CA PHE A 225 -2.48 4.45 -19.73
C PHE A 225 -2.93 5.80 -19.17
N HIS A 226 -4.16 6.19 -19.49
CA HIS A 226 -4.83 7.38 -19.00
C HIS A 226 -5.82 6.98 -17.91
N LEU A 227 -5.73 7.62 -16.76
CA LEU A 227 -6.65 7.50 -15.63
C LEU A 227 -7.31 8.85 -15.39
N ASN A 228 -8.63 8.93 -15.40
CA ASN A 228 -9.37 10.17 -15.19
C ASN A 228 -10.60 9.98 -14.30
N PRO A 229 -10.43 10.14 -12.98
CA PRO A 229 -11.55 10.31 -12.05
C PRO A 229 -12.32 11.59 -12.36
N ARG A 230 -13.65 11.48 -12.54
CA ARG A 230 -14.57 12.61 -12.72
C ARG A 230 -15.59 12.63 -11.58
N MET A 231 -15.45 13.61 -10.70
CA MET A 231 -16.04 13.61 -9.36
C MET A 231 -17.55 13.74 -9.42
N LYS A 232 -18.05 14.71 -10.20
CA LYS A 232 -19.50 14.96 -10.33
C LYS A 232 -20.26 13.79 -10.92
N ALA A 233 -19.66 13.08 -11.87
CA ALA A 233 -20.27 11.94 -12.53
C ALA A 233 -20.04 10.62 -11.75
N GLY A 234 -19.13 10.59 -10.77
CA GLY A 234 -18.77 9.38 -10.04
C GLY A 234 -18.16 8.29 -10.93
N VAL A 235 -17.50 8.67 -12.03
CA VAL A 235 -16.90 7.73 -12.98
C VAL A 235 -15.38 7.82 -12.93
N PHE A 236 -14.74 6.65 -13.01
CA PHE A 236 -13.29 6.54 -13.12
C PHE A 236 -12.94 5.99 -14.50
N ILE A 237 -12.64 6.88 -15.43
CA ILE A 237 -12.38 6.53 -16.82
C ILE A 237 -10.94 6.06 -16.96
N ARG A 238 -10.74 4.98 -17.72
CA ARG A 238 -9.43 4.55 -18.21
C ARG A 238 -9.43 4.44 -19.73
N ASN A 239 -8.35 4.87 -20.36
CA ASN A 239 -8.18 4.78 -21.81
C ASN A 239 -6.70 4.81 -22.22
N SER A 240 -6.43 4.72 -23.51
CA SER A 240 -5.14 5.04 -24.13
C SER A 240 -5.37 6.04 -25.24
N TYR A 241 -4.44 6.98 -25.41
CA TYR A 241 -4.37 7.88 -26.56
C TYR A 241 -3.19 7.43 -27.40
N LEU A 242 -3.44 6.83 -28.56
CA LEU A 242 -2.39 6.22 -29.38
C LEU A 242 -2.59 6.70 -30.82
N SER A 243 -1.50 7.10 -31.48
CA SER A 243 -1.56 7.57 -32.87
C SER A 243 -2.60 8.69 -33.05
N GLU A 244 -2.54 9.69 -32.19
CA GLU A 244 -3.39 10.89 -32.21
C GLU A 244 -4.90 10.65 -32.02
N CYS A 245 -5.29 9.49 -31.48
CA CYS A 245 -6.70 9.19 -31.21
C CYS A 245 -6.90 8.48 -29.88
N TRP A 246 -8.04 8.77 -29.25
CA TRP A 246 -8.50 8.04 -28.08
C TRP A 246 -9.08 6.68 -28.50
N GLY A 247 -8.71 5.64 -27.76
CA GLY A 247 -9.35 4.34 -27.88
C GLY A 247 -10.75 4.29 -27.22
N PRO A 248 -11.33 3.10 -27.09
CA PRO A 248 -12.56 2.91 -26.32
C PRO A 248 -12.32 3.17 -24.83
N GLU A 249 -13.21 3.94 -24.19
CA GLU A 249 -13.20 4.17 -22.75
C GLU A 249 -13.60 2.91 -21.97
N GLU A 250 -12.95 2.68 -20.84
CA GLU A 250 -13.36 1.70 -19.82
C GLU A 250 -13.70 2.44 -18.53
N ASN A 251 -14.90 2.24 -18.00
CA ASN A 251 -15.40 2.97 -16.82
C ASN A 251 -16.20 2.09 -15.85
N THR A 252 -16.09 0.77 -15.97
CA THR A 252 -16.69 -0.16 -15.02
C THR A 252 -15.88 -0.15 -13.72
N LEU A 253 -16.56 0.08 -12.60
CA LEU A 253 -15.98 0.10 -11.27
C LEU A 253 -16.96 -0.48 -10.24
N PRO A 254 -16.46 -1.15 -9.18
CA PRO A 254 -17.31 -1.61 -8.08
C PRO A 254 -17.85 -0.43 -7.25
N SER A 255 -17.03 0.60 -7.06
CA SER A 255 -17.37 1.84 -6.35
C SER A 255 -16.39 2.96 -6.73
N PHE A 256 -16.84 4.21 -6.66
CA PHE A 256 -16.01 5.38 -6.97
C PHE A 256 -15.14 5.74 -5.74
N PRO A 257 -13.79 5.77 -5.85
CA PRO A 257 -12.93 5.77 -4.67
C PRO A 257 -12.47 7.14 -4.17
N PHE A 258 -12.96 8.23 -4.75
CA PHE A 258 -12.50 9.59 -4.43
C PHE A 258 -13.65 10.44 -3.88
N SER A 259 -13.33 11.27 -2.89
CA SER A 259 -14.24 12.26 -2.31
C SER A 259 -13.57 13.63 -2.27
N PRO A 260 -14.33 14.75 -2.35
CA PRO A 260 -13.77 16.10 -2.25
C PRO A 260 -13.03 16.37 -0.94
N GLY A 261 -11.85 16.98 -1.01
CA GLY A 261 -11.03 17.34 0.15
C GLY A 261 -10.32 16.16 0.84
N GLU A 262 -10.52 14.93 0.37
CA GLU A 262 -10.04 13.73 1.06
C GLU A 262 -8.67 13.29 0.54
N TYR A 263 -7.89 12.70 1.45
CA TYR A 263 -6.64 12.03 1.13
C TYR A 263 -6.88 10.78 0.30
N PHE A 264 -5.96 10.48 -0.60
CA PHE A 264 -5.90 9.21 -1.29
C PHE A 264 -4.45 8.71 -1.47
N GLU A 265 -4.29 7.39 -1.44
CA GLU A 265 -3.13 6.66 -1.92
C GLU A 265 -3.56 5.82 -3.14
N MET A 266 -3.10 6.17 -4.33
CA MET A 266 -3.30 5.40 -5.55
C MET A 266 -2.06 4.56 -5.83
N ILE A 267 -2.26 3.28 -6.16
CA ILE A 267 -1.19 2.36 -6.55
C ILE A 267 -1.50 1.84 -7.94
N ILE A 268 -0.54 1.97 -8.86
CA ILE A 268 -0.57 1.39 -10.20
C ILE A 268 0.49 0.29 -10.25
N LEU A 269 0.05 -0.96 -10.28
CA LEU A 269 0.92 -2.13 -10.42
C LEU A 269 0.98 -2.55 -11.89
N CYS A 270 2.19 -2.71 -12.42
CA CYS A 270 2.42 -3.23 -13.76
C CYS A 270 2.56 -4.76 -13.72
N GLU A 271 1.55 -5.49 -14.19
CA GLU A 271 1.62 -6.94 -14.39
C GLU A 271 2.02 -7.28 -15.84
N ALA A 272 2.21 -8.57 -16.14
CA ALA A 272 2.62 -9.04 -17.46
C ALA A 272 1.68 -8.60 -18.60
N ASN A 273 0.36 -8.58 -18.34
CA ASN A 273 -0.66 -8.37 -19.38
C ASN A 273 -1.56 -7.15 -19.14
N GLN A 274 -1.43 -6.50 -17.97
CA GLN A 274 -2.34 -5.44 -17.54
C GLN A 274 -1.74 -4.56 -16.45
N PHE A 275 -2.32 -3.38 -16.27
CA PHE A 275 -2.18 -2.59 -15.06
C PHE A 275 -3.28 -2.96 -14.07
N LYS A 276 -2.94 -3.02 -12.78
CA LYS A 276 -3.92 -3.05 -11.70
C LYS A 276 -3.85 -1.73 -10.95
N VAL A 277 -5.00 -1.17 -10.62
CA VAL A 277 -5.05 0.04 -9.79
C VAL A 277 -5.87 -0.20 -8.54
N ALA A 278 -5.23 0.09 -7.41
CA ALA A 278 -5.84 0.16 -6.11
C ALA A 278 -5.85 1.61 -5.64
N VAL A 279 -6.89 1.98 -4.91
CA VAL A 279 -6.97 3.26 -4.22
C VAL A 279 -7.28 2.94 -2.78
N ASN A 280 -6.48 3.48 -1.86
CA ASN A 280 -6.78 3.41 -0.44
C ASN A 280 -6.91 1.94 0.05
N GLY A 281 -5.96 1.10 -0.37
CA GLY A 281 -5.92 -0.33 -0.06
C GLY A 281 -6.82 -1.20 -0.94
N VAL A 282 -7.91 -0.65 -1.47
CA VAL A 282 -8.92 -1.41 -2.19
C VAL A 282 -8.61 -1.48 -3.68
N HIS A 283 -8.62 -2.69 -4.24
CA HIS A 283 -8.54 -2.87 -5.68
C HIS A 283 -9.83 -2.38 -6.36
N HIS A 284 -9.69 -1.53 -7.37
CA HIS A 284 -10.85 -1.02 -8.10
C HIS A 284 -10.97 -1.55 -9.51
N LEU A 285 -9.82 -1.77 -10.17
CA LEU A 285 -9.80 -1.63 -11.61
C LEU A 285 -8.56 -2.36 -12.22
N ASP A 286 -8.79 -3.18 -13.26
CA ASP A 286 -7.78 -3.79 -14.14
C ASP A 286 -7.81 -3.11 -15.52
N TYR A 287 -6.66 -2.92 -16.18
CA TYR A 287 -6.56 -2.35 -17.52
C TYR A 287 -5.56 -3.11 -18.38
N LYS A 288 -6.04 -3.83 -19.40
CA LYS A 288 -5.17 -4.60 -20.29
C LYS A 288 -4.23 -3.67 -21.06
N HIS A 289 -2.97 -4.07 -21.19
CA HIS A 289 -1.97 -3.30 -21.91
C HIS A 289 -2.39 -3.10 -23.36
N ARG A 290 -2.50 -1.85 -23.81
CA ARG A 290 -2.64 -1.50 -25.23
C ARG A 290 -1.29 -1.19 -25.88
N VAL A 291 -0.29 -0.80 -25.07
CA VAL A 291 1.12 -0.72 -25.44
C VAL A 291 1.86 -1.90 -24.79
N GLN A 292 2.32 -2.85 -25.61
CA GLN A 292 2.94 -4.09 -25.11
C GLN A 292 4.38 -3.89 -24.62
N ASP A 293 5.11 -2.97 -25.26
CA ASP A 293 6.48 -2.66 -24.88
C ASP A 293 6.50 -1.65 -23.73
N LEU A 294 6.48 -2.17 -22.51
CA LEU A 294 6.45 -1.41 -21.26
C LEU A 294 7.69 -0.50 -21.09
N SER A 295 8.82 -0.88 -21.69
CA SER A 295 10.06 -0.09 -21.61
C SER A 295 9.95 1.27 -22.30
N ARG A 296 8.96 1.43 -23.20
CA ARG A 296 8.65 2.70 -23.85
C ARG A 296 7.87 3.66 -22.97
N ILE A 297 7.28 3.19 -21.87
CA ILE A 297 6.49 4.02 -20.94
C ILE A 297 7.44 4.69 -19.96
N THR A 298 7.95 5.87 -20.32
CA THR A 298 9.06 6.53 -19.60
C THR A 298 8.66 7.80 -18.85
N GLU A 299 7.38 8.15 -18.84
CA GLU A 299 6.91 9.42 -18.26
C GLU A 299 5.62 9.23 -17.47
N LEU A 300 5.58 9.80 -16.27
CA LEU A 300 4.40 9.97 -15.43
C LEU A 300 3.96 11.42 -15.52
N GLU A 301 2.68 11.66 -15.78
CA GLU A 301 2.09 12.99 -15.82
C GLU A 301 0.84 13.04 -14.95
N ILE A 302 0.70 14.07 -14.11
CA ILE A 302 -0.44 14.26 -13.22
C ILE A 302 -0.93 15.70 -13.32
N LEU A 303 -2.24 15.89 -13.48
CA LEU A 303 -2.88 17.21 -13.59
C LEU A 303 -4.26 17.20 -12.93
N GLY A 304 -4.78 18.41 -12.69
CA GLY A 304 -6.17 18.63 -12.29
C GLY A 304 -6.33 18.92 -10.80
N ASP A 305 -7.51 18.62 -10.28
CA ASP A 305 -7.99 19.17 -9.00
C ASP A 305 -7.52 18.36 -7.78
N LEU A 306 -6.21 18.37 -7.52
CA LEU A 306 -5.61 17.76 -6.33
C LEU A 306 -4.35 18.50 -5.87
N GLN A 307 -3.91 18.22 -4.65
CA GLN A 307 -2.58 18.48 -4.15
C GLN A 307 -1.79 17.17 -4.14
N LEU A 308 -0.61 17.14 -4.76
CA LEU A 308 0.31 16.01 -4.66
C LEU A 308 1.10 16.08 -3.35
N LEU A 309 1.25 14.93 -2.70
CA LEU A 309 1.93 14.81 -1.40
C LEU A 309 3.18 13.93 -1.49
N ASP A 310 3.15 12.88 -2.31
CA ASP A 310 4.29 11.96 -2.49
C ASP A 310 4.10 11.15 -3.77
N ILE A 311 5.19 10.81 -4.45
CA ILE A 311 5.18 9.88 -5.58
C ILE A 311 6.38 8.96 -5.43
N LYS A 312 6.15 7.65 -5.55
CA LYS A 312 7.21 6.64 -5.45
C LYS A 312 7.08 5.59 -6.54
N LEU A 313 8.21 5.07 -6.97
CA LEU A 313 8.34 3.96 -7.91
C LEU A 313 9.22 2.91 -7.26
N TRP A 314 8.79 1.67 -7.35
CA TRP A 314 9.45 0.50 -6.79
C TRP A 314 9.48 -0.62 -7.82
#